data_AF-A0A6N7IY57-F1
#
_entry.id   AF-A0A6N7IY57-F1
#
_cell.length_a   1.000
_cell.length_b   1.000
_cell.length_c   1.000
_cell.angle_alpha   90.00
_cell.angle_beta   90.00
_cell.angle_gamma   90.00
#
_symmetry.space_group_name_H-M   'P 1'
#
loop_
_entity.id
_entity.type
_entity.pdbx_description
1 polymer ?
#
loop_
_entity_poly.entity_id
_entity_poly.type
_entity_poly.pdbx_seq_one_letter_code
_entity_poly.pdbx_strand_id
1 'polypeptide(L)'
;MKLSDYSLDDLIRKDLLFLFPFYLFNLEKELRTFDERAESRKILISSFTELLDYVNELYNDGRLAFDKYLLLTDMIKKVADSLSVRYDNARKELDEIMGGKILEFKGERIYNEGLPV
;
A
#
# COMPACT_ATOMS: atom_id res chain seq x y z
N MET A 1 -22.17 -8.29 7.47
CA MET A 1 -21.15 -7.49 6.77
C MET A 1 -19.82 -8.20 6.96
N LYS A 2 -19.25 -8.73 5.88
CA LYS A 2 -17.88 -9.25 5.93
C LYS A 2 -16.94 -8.07 5.74
N LEU A 3 -15.75 -8.14 6.33
CA LEU A 3 -14.73 -7.12 6.12
C LEU A 3 -14.33 -6.98 4.64
N SER A 4 -14.56 -8.04 3.85
CA SER A 4 -14.38 -8.11 2.40
C SER A 4 -15.29 -7.15 1.61
N ASP A 5 -16.33 -6.59 2.23
CA ASP A 5 -17.31 -5.75 1.54
C ASP A 5 -16.88 -4.26 1.50
N TYR A 6 -15.78 -3.90 2.17
CA TYR A 6 -15.30 -2.51 2.25
C TYR A 6 -14.18 -2.24 1.27
N SER A 7 -14.40 -1.29 0.36
CA SER A 7 -13.32 -0.70 -0.45
C SER A 7 -12.41 0.19 0.40
N LEU A 8 -11.19 0.45 -0.07
CA LEU A 8 -10.29 1.40 0.59
C LEU A 8 -10.91 2.81 0.71
N ASP A 9 -11.72 3.23 -0.27
CA ASP A 9 -12.47 4.49 -0.18
C ASP A 9 -13.48 4.47 0.97
N ASP A 10 -14.20 3.35 1.13
CA ASP A 10 -15.13 3.21 2.25
C ASP A 10 -14.43 3.23 3.60
N LEU A 11 -13.23 2.66 3.69
CA LEU A 11 -12.42 2.72 4.90
C LEU A 11 -12.05 4.16 5.25
N ILE A 12 -11.69 4.99 4.28
CA ILE A 12 -11.33 6.39 4.51
C ILE A 12 -12.58 7.22 4.82
N ARG A 13 -13.61 7.13 3.97
CA ARG A 13 -14.84 7.92 4.07
C ARG A 13 -15.61 7.65 5.37
N LYS A 14 -15.56 6.42 5.88
CA LYS A 14 -16.23 6.02 7.14
C LYS A 14 -15.31 6.10 8.35
N ASP A 15 -14.07 6.60 8.19
CA ASP A 15 -13.03 6.66 9.22
C ASP A 15 -12.74 5.29 9.89
N LEU A 16 -12.78 4.24 9.08
CA LEU A 16 -12.54 2.84 9.47
C LEU A 16 -11.10 2.39 9.14
N LEU A 17 -10.12 3.30 9.18
CA LEU A 17 -8.71 2.97 8.86
C LEU A 17 -8.13 1.87 9.76
N PHE A 18 -8.67 1.68 10.97
CA PHE A 18 -8.30 0.56 11.84
C PHE A 18 -8.61 -0.82 11.22
N LEU A 19 -9.46 -0.89 10.19
CA LEU A 19 -9.76 -2.11 9.43
C LEU A 19 -8.80 -2.36 8.27
N PHE A 20 -7.97 -1.38 7.91
CA PHE A 20 -6.98 -1.54 6.85
C PHE A 20 -6.02 -2.73 7.04
N PRO A 21 -5.53 -3.07 8.26
CA PRO A 21 -4.68 -4.25 8.43
C PRO A 21 -5.41 -5.54 8.02
N PHE A 22 -6.70 -5.62 8.31
CA PHE A 22 -7.51 -6.79 7.98
C PHE A 22 -7.89 -6.84 6.50
N TYR A 23 -8.09 -5.69 5.85
CA TYR A 23 -8.20 -5.60 4.39
C TYR A 23 -6.95 -6.19 3.73
N LEU A 24 -5.76 -5.77 4.21
CA LEU A 24 -4.48 -6.30 3.75
C LEU A 24 -4.32 -7.80 4.04
N PHE A 25 -4.76 -8.30 5.19
CA PHE A 25 -4.71 -9.74 5.50
C PHE A 25 -5.64 -10.58 4.63
N ASN A 26 -6.79 -10.06 4.23
CA ASN A 26 -7.66 -10.75 3.27
C ASN A 26 -7.01 -10.81 1.90
N LEU A 27 -6.43 -9.70 1.43
CA LEU A 27 -5.66 -9.65 0.19
C LEU A 27 -4.49 -10.65 0.25
N GLU A 28 -3.73 -10.69 1.35
CA GLU A 28 -2.67 -11.69 1.57
C GLU A 28 -3.20 -13.13 1.46
N LYS A 29 -4.33 -13.45 2.10
CA LYS A 29 -4.90 -14.80 2.05
C LYS A 29 -5.30 -15.19 0.63
N GLU A 30 -5.93 -14.28 -0.10
CA GLU A 30 -6.28 -14.50 -1.51
C GLU A 30 -5.01 -14.74 -2.34
N LEU A 31 -4.00 -13.89 -2.16
CA LEU A 31 -2.71 -14.00 -2.86
C LEU A 31 -1.95 -15.29 -2.51
N ARG A 32 -2.06 -15.80 -1.28
CA ARG A 32 -1.50 -17.10 -0.86
C ARG A 32 -2.16 -18.31 -1.51
N THR A 33 -3.38 -18.17 -2.03
CA THR A 33 -4.07 -19.29 -2.72
C THR A 33 -3.63 -19.48 -4.16
N PHE A 34 -2.87 -18.53 -4.73
CA PHE A 34 -2.30 -18.68 -6.06
C PHE A 34 -1.05 -19.57 -6.00
N ASP A 35 -0.99 -20.57 -6.88
CA ASP A 35 0.09 -21.57 -7.03
C ASP A 35 1.46 -20.88 -7.22
N GLU A 36 2.59 -21.52 -6.89
CA GLU A 36 3.95 -20.90 -6.81
C GLU A 36 4.56 -20.45 -8.18
N ARG A 37 3.73 -20.19 -9.18
CA ARG A 37 4.12 -19.84 -10.55
C ARG A 37 4.47 -18.36 -10.67
N ALA A 38 5.21 -18.04 -11.73
CA ALA A 38 5.59 -16.67 -12.10
C ALA A 38 4.40 -15.69 -12.23
N GLU A 39 3.21 -16.21 -12.53
CA GLU A 39 1.99 -15.41 -12.66
C GLU A 39 1.51 -14.84 -11.32
N SER A 40 1.62 -15.62 -10.24
CA SER A 40 1.26 -15.22 -8.87
C SER A 40 2.16 -14.08 -8.37
N ARG A 41 3.42 -14.05 -8.82
CA ARG A 41 4.35 -12.93 -8.52
C ARG A 41 3.91 -11.63 -9.20
N LYS A 42 3.54 -11.70 -10.48
CA LYS A 42 3.08 -10.51 -11.21
C LYS A 42 1.80 -9.96 -10.61
N ILE A 43 0.86 -10.85 -10.25
CA ILE A 43 -0.39 -10.47 -9.58
C ILE A 43 -0.07 -9.80 -8.24
N LEU A 44 0.81 -10.40 -7.42
CA LEU A 44 1.24 -9.83 -6.14
C LEU A 44 1.80 -8.41 -6.30
N ILE A 45 2.73 -8.22 -7.24
CA ILE A 45 3.36 -6.92 -7.48
C ILE A 45 2.34 -5.90 -8.01
N SER A 46 1.49 -6.30 -8.96
CA SER A 46 0.45 -5.43 -9.53
C SER A 46 -0.52 -4.97 -8.44
N SER A 47 -1.04 -5.88 -7.63
CA SER A 47 -2.01 -5.55 -6.58
C SER A 47 -1.46 -4.57 -5.54
N PHE A 48 -0.21 -4.74 -5.12
CA PHE A 48 0.41 -3.79 -4.18
C PHE A 48 0.77 -2.45 -4.82
N THR A 49 1.16 -2.45 -6.09
CA THR A 49 1.44 -1.22 -6.84
C THR A 49 0.16 -0.41 -7.04
N GLU A 50 -0.92 -1.05 -7.49
CA GLU A 50 -2.25 -0.42 -7.65
C GLU A 50 -2.76 0.14 -6.32
N LEU A 51 -2.57 -0.59 -5.22
CA LEU A 51 -2.98 -0.13 -3.90
C LEU A 51 -2.20 1.11 -3.45
N LEU A 52 -0.90 1.17 -3.71
CA LEU A 52 -0.08 2.34 -3.41
C LEU A 52 -0.46 3.54 -4.29
N ASP A 53 -0.70 3.30 -5.57
CA ASP A 53 -1.10 4.35 -6.50
C ASP A 53 -2.44 4.96 -6.11
N TYR A 54 -3.39 4.13 -5.71
CA TYR A 54 -4.66 4.60 -5.19
C TYR A 54 -4.50 5.42 -3.90
N VAL A 55 -3.63 5.01 -2.97
CA VAL A 55 -3.34 5.80 -1.76
C VAL A 55 -2.65 7.13 -2.10
N ASN A 56 -1.75 7.14 -3.10
CA ASN A 56 -1.10 8.36 -3.59
C ASN A 56 -2.12 9.31 -4.24
N GLU A 57 -3.03 8.80 -5.08
CA GLU A 57 -4.10 9.58 -5.70
C GLU A 57 -4.99 10.23 -4.63
N LEU A 58 -5.45 9.46 -3.64
CA LEU A 58 -6.26 9.98 -2.54
C LEU A 58 -5.57 11.09 -1.76
N TYR A 59 -4.25 11.00 -1.59
CA TYR A 59 -3.46 12.05 -0.96
C TYR A 59 -3.34 13.30 -1.85
N ASN A 60 -2.99 13.12 -3.13
CA ASN A 60 -2.87 14.21 -4.09
C ASN A 60 -4.19 14.96 -4.31
N ASP A 61 -5.32 14.26 -4.25
CA ASP A 61 -6.66 14.82 -4.33
C ASP A 61 -7.11 15.53 -3.03
N GLY A 62 -6.29 15.51 -1.99
CA GLY A 62 -6.60 16.09 -0.68
C GLY A 62 -7.65 15.31 0.13
N ARG A 63 -7.97 14.08 -0.29
CA ARG A 63 -8.94 13.18 0.37
C ARG A 63 -8.33 12.39 1.52
N LEU A 64 -6.99 12.39 1.62
CA LEU A 64 -6.23 11.70 2.64
C LEU A 64 -5.25 12.68 3.29
N ALA A 65 -5.29 12.78 4.63
CA ALA A 65 -4.32 13.58 5.37
C ALA A 65 -2.92 12.91 5.36
N PHE A 66 -1.86 13.71 5.49
CA PHE A 66 -0.49 13.24 5.37
C PHE A 66 -0.10 12.18 6.42
N ASP A 67 -0.57 12.32 7.66
CA ASP A 67 -0.38 11.34 8.73
C ASP A 67 -1.04 9.99 8.39
N LYS A 68 -2.27 10.02 7.84
CA LYS A 68 -2.98 8.84 7.36
C LYS A 68 -2.29 8.21 6.14
N TYR A 69 -1.78 9.03 5.22
CA TYR A 69 -0.97 8.59 4.09
C TYR A 69 0.29 7.83 4.53
N LEU A 70 1.05 8.39 5.48
CA LEU A 70 2.24 7.74 6.04
C LEU A 70 1.90 6.41 6.69
N LEU A 71 0.83 6.35 7.48
CA LEU A 71 0.39 5.13 8.14
C LEU A 71 0.01 4.04 7.12
N LEU A 72 -0.78 4.39 6.11
CA LEU A 72 -1.25 3.45 5.09
C LEU A 72 -0.10 2.91 4.25
N THR A 73 0.79 3.77 3.77
CA THR A 73 1.96 3.36 2.97
C THR A 73 2.92 2.47 3.75
N ASP A 74 3.16 2.76 5.04
CA ASP A 74 3.99 1.90 5.92
C ASP A 74 3.36 0.52 6.15
N MET A 75 2.04 0.47 6.34
CA MET A 75 1.32 -0.79 6.48
C MET A 75 1.33 -1.64 5.21
N ILE A 76 1.13 -1.02 4.04
CA ILE A 76 1.21 -1.69 2.74
C ILE A 76 2.58 -2.33 2.58
N LYS A 77 3.64 -1.55 2.84
CA LYS A 77 5.02 -2.03 2.75
C LYS A 77 5.26 -3.24 3.66
N LYS A 78 4.86 -3.18 4.92
CA LYS A 78 5.04 -4.30 5.87
C LYS A 78 4.36 -5.60 5.41
N VAL A 79 3.16 -5.51 4.85
CA VAL A 79 2.45 -6.71 4.36
C VAL A 79 3.08 -7.24 3.09
N ALA A 80 3.47 -6.37 2.17
CA ALA A 80 4.18 -6.76 0.95
C ALA A 80 5.55 -7.39 1.26
N ASP A 81 6.29 -6.87 2.23
CA ASP A 81 7.54 -7.45 2.73
C ASP A 81 7.30 -8.86 3.31
N SER A 82 6.28 -9.03 4.15
CA SER A 82 5.89 -10.33 4.73
C SER A 82 5.56 -11.39 3.66
N LEU A 83 4.88 -10.97 2.59
CA LEU A 83 4.49 -11.85 1.48
C LEU A 83 5.67 -12.17 0.54
N SER A 84 6.53 -11.20 0.29
CA SER A 84 7.64 -11.32 -0.66
C SER A 84 8.82 -12.13 -0.13
N VAL A 85 8.89 -12.44 1.17
CA VAL A 85 9.86 -13.41 1.74
C VAL A 85 9.79 -14.77 1.04
N ARG A 86 8.63 -15.14 0.48
CA ARG A 86 8.47 -16.40 -0.30
C ARG A 86 8.96 -16.28 -1.75
N TYR A 87 9.24 -15.07 -2.21
CA TYR A 87 9.55 -14.73 -3.60
C TYR A 87 10.69 -13.70 -3.65
N ASP A 88 11.95 -14.15 -3.45
CA ASP A 88 13.14 -13.28 -3.35
C ASP A 88 13.25 -12.21 -4.46
N ASN A 89 12.84 -12.53 -5.68
CA ASN A 89 12.83 -11.56 -6.79
C ASN A 89 11.68 -10.55 -6.70
N ALA A 90 10.50 -10.96 -6.21
CA ALA A 90 9.37 -10.05 -6.02
C ALA A 90 9.66 -9.04 -4.89
N ARG A 91 10.45 -9.44 -3.89
CA ARG A 91 10.89 -8.53 -2.82
C ARG A 91 11.68 -7.35 -3.38
N LYS A 92 12.63 -7.60 -4.29
CA LYS A 92 13.43 -6.53 -4.90
C LYS A 92 12.58 -5.57 -5.74
N GLU A 93 11.70 -6.11 -6.58
CA GLU A 93 10.81 -5.28 -7.42
C GLU A 93 9.82 -4.47 -6.57
N LEU A 94 9.26 -5.07 -5.51
CA LEU A 94 8.42 -4.37 -4.55
C LEU A 94 9.20 -3.31 -3.77
N ASP A 95 10.41 -3.61 -3.29
CA ASP A 95 11.24 -2.64 -2.57
C ASP A 95 11.66 -1.46 -3.45
N GLU A 96 11.92 -1.67 -4.75
CA GLU A 96 12.23 -0.59 -5.70
C GLU A 96 11.01 0.32 -5.93
N ILE A 97 9.83 -0.27 -6.22
CA ILE A 97 8.59 0.48 -6.45
C ILE A 97 8.16 1.23 -5.19
N MET A 98 8.13 0.53 -4.05
CA MET A 98 7.65 1.08 -2.79
C MET A 98 8.67 2.01 -2.15
N GLY A 99 9.96 1.67 -2.21
CA GLY A 99 11.05 2.48 -1.69
C GLY A 99 11.18 3.80 -2.44
N GLY A 100 11.19 3.77 -3.78
CA GLY A 100 11.30 4.96 -4.63
C GLY A 100 10.15 5.93 -4.40
N LYS A 101 8.90 5.50 -4.64
CA LYS A 101 7.72 6.37 -4.52
C LYS A 101 7.53 6.95 -3.12
N ILE A 102 7.68 6.13 -2.06
CA ILE A 102 7.44 6.59 -0.69
C ILE A 102 8.54 7.57 -0.24
N LEU A 103 9.80 7.32 -0.59
CA LEU A 103 10.91 8.20 -0.21
C LEU A 103 10.85 9.53 -0.94
N GLU A 104 10.53 9.53 -2.24
CA GLU A 104 10.36 10.75 -3.03
C GLU A 104 9.26 11.64 -2.45
N PHE A 105 8.08 11.08 -2.16
CA PHE A 105 6.96 11.82 -1.55
C PHE A 105 7.30 12.41 -0.19
N LYS A 106 7.95 11.63 0.69
CA LYS A 106 8.41 12.11 1.99
C LYS A 106 9.41 13.25 1.84
N GLY A 107 10.35 13.13 0.92
CA GLY A 107 11.36 14.15 0.63
C GLY A 107 10.76 15.45 0.12
N GLU A 108 9.87 15.37 -0.87
CA GLU A 108 9.20 16.55 -1.44
C GLU A 108 8.37 17.30 -0.39
N ARG A 109 7.65 16.59 0.48
CA ARG A 109 6.88 17.23 1.57
C ARG A 109 7.76 17.89 2.61
N ILE A 110 8.81 17.21 3.09
CA ILE A 110 9.75 17.80 4.04
C ILE A 110 10.41 19.05 3.44
N TYR A 111 10.75 19.01 2.16
CA TYR A 111 11.29 20.17 1.44
C TYR A 111 10.27 21.32 1.37
N ASN A 112 9.02 21.04 0.99
CA ASN A 112 7.98 22.05 0.84
C ASN A 112 7.49 22.63 2.19
N GLU A 113 7.43 21.83 3.27
CA GLU A 113 7.09 22.29 4.61
C GLU A 113 8.25 22.99 5.32
N GLY A 114 9.49 22.71 4.90
CA GLY A 114 10.71 23.33 5.43
C GLY A 114 11.11 24.65 4.76
N LEU A 115 10.46 25.03 3.65
CA LEU A 115 10.67 26.32 3.01
C LEU A 115 9.86 27.41 3.74
N PRO A 116 10.51 28.46 4.27
CA PRO A 116 9.79 29.59 4.83
C PRO A 116 9.03 30.34 3.72
N VAL A 117 7.77 30.65 3.99
CA VAL A 117 6.85 31.41 3.12
C VAL A 117 7.37 32.83 2.86
#